data_AF-A8TNJ0-F1
#
_entry.id   AF-A8TNJ0-F1
#
_cell.length_a   1.000
_cell.length_b   1.000
_cell.length_c   1.000
_cell.angle_alpha   90.00
_cell.angle_beta   90.00
_cell.angle_gamma   90.00
#
_symmetry.space_group_name_H-M   'P 1'
#
loop_
_entity.id
_entity.type
_entity.pdbx_description
1 polymer ?
#
loop_
_entity_poly.entity_id
_entity_poly.type
_entity_poly.pdbx_seq_one_letter_code
_entity_poly.pdbx_strand_id
1 'polypeptide(L)'
;MTTVEQAELAPDSALHRFVGAGDFLDCYSVTLNRPDLPIEDIAQRLFVGFPAWVRAALVVRDIAVAPFGLKTTLNLRYATASQPQAGVGSFINFFRVQSIADNEILLGEDDRHLDFRISIRRSGDSPERLSLATWVRTHNTLGRLYLRLITPGHVLIVTSRLRALARDLAAS
;
A
#
# COMPACT_ATOMS: atom_id res chain seq x y z
N MET A 1 -5.59 -0.28 -23.54
CA MET A 1 -5.42 0.77 -22.52
C MET A 1 -5.49 0.11 -21.15
N THR A 2 -4.53 0.37 -20.26
CA THR A 2 -4.55 -0.15 -18.89
C THR A 2 -5.56 0.64 -18.06
N THR A 3 -6.71 0.04 -17.75
CA THR A 3 -7.77 0.68 -16.95
C THR A 3 -7.61 0.28 -15.49
N VAL A 4 -7.60 1.27 -14.60
CA VAL A 4 -7.69 1.07 -13.15
C VAL A 4 -9.09 1.47 -12.72
N GLU A 5 -9.73 0.59 -11.97
CA GLU A 5 -11.12 0.72 -11.55
C GLU A 5 -11.20 0.64 -10.04
N GLN A 6 -12.17 1.35 -9.46
CA GLN A 6 -12.53 1.11 -8.07
C GLN A 6 -13.13 -0.29 -7.95
N ALA A 7 -12.75 -1.00 -6.90
CA ALA A 7 -13.20 -2.35 -6.61
C ALA A 7 -13.71 -2.46 -5.18
N GLU A 8 -14.36 -3.56 -4.88
CA GLU A 8 -14.67 -3.96 -3.52
C GLU A 8 -13.53 -4.82 -2.97
N LEU A 9 -13.36 -4.81 -1.64
CA LEU A 9 -12.42 -5.71 -0.98
C LEU A 9 -12.87 -7.16 -1.20
N ALA A 10 -11.95 -8.02 -1.64
CA ALA A 10 -12.25 -9.43 -1.86
C ALA A 10 -12.74 -10.09 -0.56
N PRO A 11 -13.84 -10.88 -0.58
CA PRO A 11 -14.46 -11.43 0.65
C PRO A 11 -13.52 -12.27 1.52
N ASP A 12 -12.52 -12.90 0.91
CA ASP A 12 -11.54 -13.76 1.56
C ASP A 12 -10.21 -13.04 1.85
N SER A 13 -10.15 -11.71 1.66
CA SER A 13 -8.98 -10.92 2.01
C SER A 13 -8.71 -10.96 3.51
N ALA A 14 -7.45 -11.18 3.88
CA ALA A 14 -6.99 -11.09 5.26
C ALA A 14 -7.24 -9.71 5.89
N LEU A 15 -7.43 -8.67 5.07
CA LEU A 15 -7.69 -7.30 5.51
C LEU A 15 -9.02 -7.15 6.27
N HIS A 16 -10.00 -8.04 6.03
CA HIS A 16 -11.27 -8.05 6.75
C HIS A 16 -11.11 -8.16 8.28
N ARG A 17 -9.99 -8.71 8.77
CA ARG A 17 -9.68 -8.78 10.21
C ARG A 17 -9.55 -7.41 10.88
N PHE A 18 -9.30 -6.36 10.10
CA PHE A 18 -9.07 -5.01 10.60
C PHE A 18 -10.28 -4.09 10.40
N VAL A 19 -11.08 -4.34 9.37
CA VAL A 19 -12.17 -3.45 8.94
C VAL A 19 -13.25 -3.35 10.02
N GLY A 20 -13.51 -2.14 10.49
CA GLY A 20 -14.57 -1.80 11.42
C GLY A 20 -15.37 -0.58 10.98
N ALA A 21 -16.46 -0.30 11.70
CA ALA A 21 -17.32 0.84 11.41
C ALA A 21 -16.57 2.18 11.61
N GLY A 22 -16.64 3.06 10.61
CA GLY A 22 -16.01 4.38 10.65
C GLY A 22 -14.53 4.41 10.25
N ASP A 23 -13.96 3.25 9.90
CA ASP A 23 -12.63 3.20 9.28
C ASP A 23 -12.67 3.68 7.83
N PHE A 24 -11.53 4.13 7.33
CA PHE A 24 -11.35 4.36 5.91
C PHE A 24 -10.95 3.06 5.23
N LEU A 25 -11.58 2.77 4.10
CA LEU A 25 -11.25 1.65 3.24
C LEU A 25 -11.40 2.12 1.79
N ASP A 26 -10.37 1.92 0.99
CA ASP A 26 -10.47 1.96 -0.45
C ASP A 26 -9.91 0.70 -1.07
N CYS A 27 -10.34 0.41 -2.30
CA CYS A 27 -9.80 -0.68 -3.09
C CYS A 27 -9.85 -0.31 -4.56
N TYR A 28 -8.73 -0.54 -5.25
CA TYR A 28 -8.59 -0.33 -6.67
C TYR A 28 -7.98 -1.56 -7.32
N SER A 29 -8.45 -1.87 -8.53
CA SER A 29 -8.00 -3.04 -9.26
C SER A 29 -7.55 -2.69 -10.68
N VAL A 30 -6.63 -3.51 -11.20
CA VAL A 30 -6.14 -3.45 -12.57
C VAL A 30 -6.05 -4.86 -13.13
N THR A 31 -6.35 -5.04 -14.41
CA THR A 31 -6.07 -6.31 -15.09
C THR A 31 -4.56 -6.48 -15.20
N LEU A 32 -4.06 -7.63 -14.74
CA LEU A 32 -2.66 -8.00 -14.81
C LEU A 32 -2.57 -9.41 -15.37
N ASN A 33 -1.82 -9.61 -16.45
CA ASN A 33 -1.70 -10.93 -17.09
C ASN A 33 -0.31 -11.53 -16.86
N ARG A 34 0.06 -11.75 -15.59
CA ARG A 34 1.40 -12.23 -15.18
C ARG A 34 1.36 -13.27 -14.06
N PRO A 35 0.61 -14.37 -14.20
CA PRO A 35 0.45 -15.37 -13.13
C PRO A 35 1.77 -16.00 -12.68
N ASP A 36 2.84 -15.84 -13.47
CA ASP A 36 4.21 -16.32 -13.22
C ASP A 36 4.94 -15.60 -12.08
N LEU A 37 4.56 -14.36 -11.74
CA LEU A 37 5.31 -13.55 -10.76
C LEU A 37 4.81 -13.79 -9.33
N PRO A 38 5.68 -14.00 -8.32
CA PRO A 38 5.27 -14.03 -6.91
C PRO A 38 4.61 -12.71 -6.46
N ILE A 39 3.72 -12.77 -5.47
CA ILE A 39 3.00 -11.59 -4.98
C ILE A 39 3.93 -10.55 -4.35
N GLU A 40 5.03 -11.00 -3.77
CA GLU A 40 6.08 -10.19 -3.15
C GLU A 40 6.82 -9.37 -4.20
N ASP A 41 7.13 -9.96 -5.35
CA ASP A 41 7.77 -9.26 -6.47
C ASP A 41 6.86 -8.19 -7.04
N ILE A 42 5.57 -8.49 -7.15
CA ILE A 42 4.54 -7.53 -7.56
C ILE A 42 4.47 -6.37 -6.56
N ALA A 43 4.45 -6.67 -5.26
CA ALA A 43 4.43 -5.66 -4.21
C ALA A 43 5.69 -4.79 -4.23
N GLN A 44 6.88 -5.39 -4.37
CA GLN A 44 8.13 -4.64 -4.50
C GLN A 44 8.07 -3.67 -5.68
N ARG A 45 7.68 -4.14 -6.88
CA ARG A 45 7.57 -3.33 -8.09
C ARG A 45 6.54 -2.20 -7.96
N LEU A 46 5.40 -2.47 -7.31
CA LEU A 46 4.36 -1.48 -7.08
C LEU A 46 4.86 -0.29 -6.25
N PHE A 47 5.74 -0.54 -5.28
CA PHE A 47 6.33 0.50 -4.42
C PHE A 47 7.65 1.07 -4.92
N VAL A 48 8.14 0.62 -6.08
CA VAL A 48 9.29 1.24 -6.75
C VAL A 48 8.88 2.54 -7.44
N GLY A 49 9.77 3.53 -7.41
CA GLY A 49 9.65 4.73 -8.22
C GLY A 49 8.55 5.70 -7.78
N PHE A 50 8.25 5.78 -6.48
CA PHE A 50 7.36 6.82 -5.94
C PHE A 50 7.78 8.20 -6.47
N PRO A 51 6.87 8.97 -7.09
CA PRO A 51 7.19 10.30 -7.61
C PRO A 51 7.80 11.21 -6.55
N ALA A 52 8.67 12.14 -6.96
CA ALA A 52 9.37 13.02 -6.03
C ALA A 52 8.42 13.82 -5.12
N TRP A 53 7.24 14.20 -5.61
CA TRP A 53 6.22 14.89 -4.83
C TRP A 53 5.58 14.00 -3.75
N VAL A 54 5.53 12.67 -3.96
CA VAL A 54 5.08 11.71 -2.95
C VAL A 54 6.10 11.62 -1.82
N ARG A 55 7.40 11.57 -2.17
CA ARG A 55 8.47 11.66 -1.18
C ARG A 55 8.42 12.99 -0.42
N ALA A 56 8.15 14.09 -1.12
CA ALA A 56 7.99 15.40 -0.50
C ALA A 56 6.76 15.46 0.43
N ALA A 57 5.63 14.86 0.05
CA ALA A 57 4.44 14.76 0.88
C ALA A 57 4.69 13.90 2.13
N LEU A 58 5.46 12.81 2.00
CA LEU A 58 5.92 12.01 3.14
C LEU A 58 6.84 12.82 4.08
N VAL A 59 7.72 13.66 3.53
CA VAL A 59 8.55 14.58 4.34
C VAL A 59 7.72 15.66 5.04
N VAL A 60 6.74 16.25 4.35
CA VAL A 60 5.83 17.24 4.95
C VAL A 60 4.98 16.61 6.05
N ARG A 61 4.47 15.38 5.82
CA ARG A 61 3.86 14.55 6.87
C ARG A 61 4.80 14.42 8.06
N ASP A 62 6.04 13.98 7.81
CA ASP A 62 7.02 13.70 8.85
C ASP A 62 7.31 14.94 9.71
N ILE A 63 7.36 16.12 9.10
CA ILE A 63 7.54 17.41 9.78
C ILE A 63 6.29 17.75 10.61
N ALA A 64 5.09 17.58 10.06
CA ALA A 64 3.83 17.88 10.75
C ALA A 64 3.58 16.95 11.95
N VAL A 65 4.09 15.71 11.90
CA VAL A 65 3.95 14.73 12.98
C VAL A 65 5.17 14.65 13.92
N ALA A 66 6.26 15.36 13.60
CA ALA A 66 7.48 15.45 14.43
C ALA A 66 7.21 15.84 15.91
N PRO A 67 6.35 16.82 16.25
CA PRO A 67 6.06 17.14 17.66
C PRO A 67 5.30 16.03 18.41
N PHE A 68 4.81 15.00 17.72
CA PHE A 68 4.11 13.86 18.32
C PHE A 68 5.03 12.65 18.60
N GLY A 69 6.35 12.83 18.47
CA GLY A 69 7.35 11.82 18.87
C GLY A 69 7.38 10.58 17.98
N LEU A 70 6.97 10.71 16.70
CA LEU A 70 7.02 9.61 15.75
C LEU A 70 8.45 9.35 15.30
N LYS A 71 8.82 8.07 15.22
CA LYS A 71 10.04 7.63 14.56
C LYS A 71 9.99 8.13 13.12
N THR A 72 10.71 9.22 12.87
CA THR A 72 10.66 9.95 11.61
C THR A 72 11.15 9.06 10.49
N THR A 73 10.49 9.05 9.32
CA THR A 73 10.99 8.35 8.13
C THR A 73 12.37 8.88 7.71
N LEU A 74 12.74 10.09 8.15
CA LEU A 74 14.09 10.66 8.08
C LEU A 74 15.17 9.90 8.87
N ASN A 75 14.82 9.18 9.95
CA ASN A 75 15.74 8.27 10.65
C ASN A 75 15.78 6.87 10.02
N LEU A 76 14.81 6.53 9.17
CA LEU A 76 14.85 5.38 8.27
C LEU A 76 15.45 5.80 6.92
N ARG A 77 16.55 6.55 6.96
CA ARG A 77 17.40 6.76 5.79
C ARG A 77 17.68 5.39 5.19
N TYR A 78 17.16 5.17 3.98
CA TYR A 78 17.73 4.21 3.05
C TYR A 78 17.92 2.81 3.65
N ALA A 79 16.83 2.17 4.09
CA ALA A 79 16.77 0.72 3.99
C ALA A 79 16.63 0.30 2.50
N THR A 80 17.49 0.84 1.63
CA THR A 80 17.96 0.18 0.42
C THR A 80 18.85 -0.98 0.85
N ALA A 81 18.23 -1.96 1.48
CA ALA A 81 18.65 -3.33 1.35
C ALA A 81 17.43 -4.00 0.74
N SER A 82 17.44 -4.15 -0.59
CA SER A 82 16.64 -5.17 -1.24
C SER A 82 17.00 -6.47 -0.55
N GLN A 83 16.27 -6.84 0.51
CA GLN A 83 16.45 -8.13 1.12
C GLN A 83 15.94 -9.14 0.09
N PRO A 84 16.76 -10.12 -0.31
CA PRO A 84 16.45 -10.99 -1.44
C PRO A 84 15.21 -11.86 -1.22
N GLN A 85 14.65 -11.88 0.01
CA GLN A 85 13.39 -12.55 0.33
C GLN A 85 12.60 -11.67 1.30
N ALA A 86 11.44 -11.17 0.84
CA ALA A 86 10.48 -10.53 1.73
C ALA A 86 9.83 -11.64 2.57
N GLY A 87 9.98 -11.57 3.89
CA GLY A 87 9.39 -12.50 4.85
C GLY A 87 8.49 -11.75 5.83
N VAL A 88 7.65 -12.46 6.59
CA VAL A 88 6.86 -11.82 7.66
C VAL A 88 7.80 -11.13 8.65
N GLY A 89 7.53 -9.85 8.94
CA GLY A 89 8.38 -9.01 9.78
C GLY A 89 9.51 -8.28 9.04
N SER A 90 9.77 -8.60 7.76
CA SER A 90 10.66 -7.80 6.91
C SER A 90 9.96 -6.53 6.42
N PHE A 91 10.67 -5.72 5.64
CA PHE A 91 10.14 -4.49 5.06
C PHE A 91 10.13 -4.53 3.53
N ILE A 92 9.04 -4.07 2.93
CA ILE A 92 9.00 -3.66 1.53
C ILE A 92 9.06 -2.14 1.51
N ASN A 93 10.21 -1.61 1.12
CA ASN A 93 10.55 -0.19 1.22
C ASN A 93 10.48 0.28 2.70
N PHE A 94 9.41 0.97 3.09
CA PHE A 94 9.18 1.41 4.48
C PHE A 94 7.96 0.74 5.12
N PHE A 95 7.30 -0.18 4.43
CA PHE A 95 6.13 -0.89 4.95
C PHE A 95 6.54 -2.25 5.49
N ARG A 96 6.22 -2.53 6.76
CA ARG A 96 6.42 -3.85 7.36
C ARG A 96 5.46 -4.86 6.76
N VAL A 97 5.99 -6.04 6.46
CA VAL A 97 5.19 -7.20 6.04
C VAL A 97 4.54 -7.83 7.26
N GLN A 98 3.20 -7.88 7.24
CA GLN A 98 2.37 -8.43 8.31
C GLN A 98 2.00 -9.89 8.03
N SER A 99 1.71 -10.22 6.77
CA SER A 99 1.45 -11.58 6.32
C SER A 99 1.74 -11.74 4.84
N ILE A 100 2.11 -12.96 4.44
CA ILE A 100 2.30 -13.36 3.05
C ILE A 100 1.50 -14.65 2.83
N ALA A 101 0.70 -14.68 1.78
CA ALA A 101 0.02 -15.83 1.23
C ALA A 101 0.20 -15.84 -0.30
N ASP A 102 -0.04 -16.98 -0.95
CA ASP A 102 0.23 -17.16 -2.38
C ASP A 102 -0.41 -16.09 -3.28
N ASN A 103 -1.59 -15.61 -2.91
CA ASN A 103 -2.36 -14.63 -3.66
C ASN A 103 -2.51 -13.28 -2.95
N GLU A 104 -1.99 -13.09 -1.74
CA GLU A 104 -2.17 -11.87 -0.96
C GLU A 104 -0.97 -11.56 -0.07
N ILE A 105 -0.51 -10.32 -0.10
CA ILE A 105 0.45 -9.79 0.86
C ILE A 105 -0.18 -8.62 1.62
N LEU A 106 -0.03 -8.65 2.94
CA LEU A 106 -0.50 -7.60 3.83
C LEU A 106 0.69 -6.84 4.37
N LEU A 107 0.66 -5.53 4.17
CA LEU A 107 1.69 -4.59 4.63
C LEU A 107 1.06 -3.58 5.59
N GLY A 108 1.83 -3.05 6.53
CA GLY A 108 1.42 -1.88 7.28
C GLY A 108 2.01 -1.78 8.67
N GLU A 109 1.68 -0.69 9.35
CA GLU A 109 2.21 -0.33 10.66
C GLU A 109 1.11 0.27 11.54
N ASP A 110 1.32 0.19 12.84
CA ASP A 110 0.46 0.79 13.87
C ASP A 110 1.13 2.05 14.41
N ASP A 111 0.40 3.16 14.42
CA ASP A 111 0.93 4.48 14.77
C ASP A 111 0.02 5.17 15.80
N ARG A 112 0.55 6.16 16.52
CA ARG A 112 -0.15 6.83 17.62
C ARG A 112 -1.44 7.52 17.19
N HIS A 113 -1.51 7.96 15.95
CA HIS A 113 -2.62 8.77 15.42
C HIS A 113 -3.54 7.99 14.47
N LEU A 114 -3.00 6.96 13.81
CA LEU A 114 -3.75 6.04 12.97
C LEU A 114 -2.99 4.71 12.83
N ASP A 115 -3.73 3.65 12.57
CA ASP A 115 -3.20 2.40 12.05
C ASP A 115 -3.49 2.34 10.56
N PHE A 116 -2.58 1.75 9.78
CA PHE A 116 -2.84 1.51 8.36
C PHE A 116 -2.41 0.11 7.94
N ARG A 117 -3.13 -0.42 6.95
CA ARG A 117 -2.81 -1.68 6.28
C ARG A 117 -3.04 -1.52 4.78
N ILE A 118 -2.19 -2.17 4.00
CA ILE A 118 -2.29 -2.27 2.56
C ILE A 118 -2.34 -3.76 2.22
N SER A 119 -3.42 -4.20 1.57
CA SER A 119 -3.51 -5.52 0.97
C SER A 119 -3.22 -5.40 -0.52
N ILE A 120 -2.32 -6.23 -1.02
CA ILE A 120 -2.11 -6.44 -2.45
C ILE A 120 -2.48 -7.87 -2.74
N ARG A 121 -3.51 -8.04 -3.57
CA ARG A 121 -4.16 -9.33 -3.77
C ARG A 121 -4.40 -9.61 -5.25
N ARG A 122 -4.23 -10.88 -5.63
CA ARG A 122 -4.58 -11.41 -6.95
C ARG A 122 -5.89 -12.14 -6.87
N SER A 123 -6.73 -11.99 -7.89
CA SER A 123 -8.00 -12.71 -7.95
C SER A 123 -7.82 -14.21 -8.19
N GLY A 124 -6.79 -14.61 -8.95
CA GLY A 124 -6.65 -15.99 -9.44
C GLY A 124 -7.65 -16.36 -10.55
N ASP A 125 -8.45 -15.40 -11.01
CA ASP A 125 -9.41 -15.56 -12.11
C ASP A 125 -8.74 -15.33 -13.48
N SER A 126 -9.47 -15.62 -14.57
CA SER A 126 -9.11 -15.23 -15.93
C SER A 126 -10.17 -14.29 -16.51
N PRO A 127 -9.86 -13.01 -16.82
CA PRO A 127 -8.54 -12.40 -16.73
C PRO A 127 -8.11 -12.10 -15.28
N GLU A 128 -6.82 -12.30 -14.99
CA GLU A 128 -6.28 -12.06 -13.65
C GLU A 128 -6.34 -10.56 -13.31
N ARG A 129 -6.81 -10.27 -12.10
CA ARG A 129 -6.87 -8.92 -11.55
C ARG A 129 -5.97 -8.80 -10.35
N LEU A 130 -5.21 -7.71 -10.31
CA LEU A 130 -4.48 -7.28 -9.13
C LEU A 130 -5.26 -6.17 -8.45
N SER A 131 -5.59 -6.36 -7.18
CA SER A 131 -6.28 -5.40 -6.34
C SER A 131 -5.36 -4.88 -5.25
N LEU A 132 -5.41 -3.57 -5.02
CA LEU A 132 -4.74 -2.90 -3.91
C LEU A 132 -5.82 -2.28 -3.05
N ALA A 133 -5.93 -2.73 -1.81
CA ALA A 133 -6.83 -2.17 -0.82
C ALA A 133 -6.04 -1.47 0.30
N THR A 134 -6.48 -0.28 0.70
CA THR A 134 -5.90 0.44 1.83
C THR A 134 -6.95 0.60 2.91
N TRP A 135 -6.62 0.12 4.11
CA TRP A 135 -7.40 0.35 5.32
C TRP A 135 -6.67 1.32 6.24
N VAL A 136 -7.42 2.25 6.84
CA VAL A 136 -6.91 3.16 7.86
C VAL A 136 -7.91 3.31 9.00
N ARG A 137 -7.46 3.08 10.23
CA ARG A 137 -8.21 3.40 11.45
C ARG A 137 -7.57 4.57 12.15
N THR A 138 -8.36 5.58 12.52
CA THR A 138 -7.85 6.77 13.22
C THR A 138 -8.14 6.69 14.72
N HIS A 139 -7.17 7.06 15.55
CA HIS A 139 -7.30 6.98 17.01
C HIS A 139 -7.84 8.27 17.65
N ASN A 140 -7.64 9.41 16.99
CA ASN A 140 -7.98 10.72 17.54
C ASN A 140 -8.41 11.71 16.44
N THR A 141 -8.87 12.89 16.84
CA THR A 141 -9.28 13.98 15.93
C THR A 141 -8.17 14.39 14.98
N LEU A 142 -6.92 14.34 15.44
CA LEU A 142 -5.74 14.70 14.65
C LEU A 142 -5.49 13.69 13.54
N GLY A 143 -5.62 12.39 13.83
CA GLY A 143 -5.59 11.31 12.84
C GLY A 143 -6.68 11.46 11.79
N ARG A 144 -7.90 11.86 12.19
CA ARG A 144 -9.00 12.15 11.24
C ARG A 144 -8.70 13.32 10.32
N LEU A 145 -8.17 14.42 10.87
CA LEU A 145 -7.79 15.60 10.07
C LEU A 145 -6.66 15.26 9.10
N TYR A 146 -5.65 14.54 9.60
CA TYR A 146 -4.52 14.08 8.81
C TYR A 146 -4.97 13.19 7.65
N LEU A 147 -5.80 12.18 7.93
CA LEU A 147 -6.33 11.27 6.92
C LEU A 147 -7.05 12.05 5.80
N ARG A 148 -7.96 12.95 6.17
CA ARG A 148 -8.67 13.80 5.19
C ARG A 148 -7.74 14.61 4.29
N LEU A 149 -6.63 15.10 4.83
CA LEU A 149 -5.65 15.87 4.06
C LEU A 149 -4.89 15.00 3.05
N ILE A 150 -4.56 13.75 3.41
CA ILE A 150 -3.76 12.88 2.57
C ILE A 150 -4.58 12.03 1.59
N THR A 151 -5.85 11.73 1.87
CA THR A 151 -6.70 10.84 1.06
C THR A 151 -6.73 11.21 -0.42
N PRO A 152 -6.91 12.49 -0.83
CA PRO A 152 -6.93 12.84 -2.26
C PRO A 152 -5.61 12.48 -2.97
N GLY A 153 -4.47 12.74 -2.31
CA GLY A 153 -3.15 12.37 -2.82
C GLY A 153 -2.95 10.85 -2.86
N HIS A 154 -3.43 10.13 -1.85
CA HIS A 154 -3.36 8.67 -1.76
C HIS A 154 -4.01 7.99 -2.97
N VAL A 155 -5.25 8.38 -3.32
CA VAL A 155 -5.98 7.81 -4.46
C VAL A 155 -5.21 8.01 -5.78
N LEU A 156 -4.64 9.20 -5.98
CA LEU A 156 -3.81 9.47 -7.16
C LEU A 156 -2.56 8.58 -7.19
N ILE A 157 -1.91 8.39 -6.05
CA ILE A 157 -0.71 7.54 -5.94
C ILE A 157 -1.06 6.10 -6.28
N VAL A 158 -2.05 5.51 -5.59
CA VAL A 158 -2.49 4.12 -5.78
C VAL A 158 -2.85 3.85 -7.23
N THR A 159 -3.73 4.67 -7.80
CA THR A 159 -4.16 4.49 -9.19
C THR A 159 -3.03 4.71 -10.19
N SER A 160 -2.09 5.62 -9.92
CA SER A 160 -0.92 5.83 -10.79
C SER A 160 0.06 4.66 -10.75
N ARG A 161 0.28 4.06 -9.57
CA ARG A 161 1.19 2.92 -9.38
C ARG A 161 0.64 1.66 -10.01
N LEU A 162 -0.66 1.38 -9.82
CA LEU A 162 -1.33 0.27 -10.50
C LEU A 162 -1.24 0.40 -12.03
N ARG A 163 -1.48 1.59 -12.58
CA ARG A 163 -1.32 1.83 -14.04
C ARG A 163 0.12 1.67 -14.51
N ALA A 164 1.10 2.16 -13.75
CA ALA A 164 2.50 2.04 -14.11
C ALA A 164 2.96 0.58 -14.11
N LEU A 165 2.68 -0.14 -13.02
CA LEU A 165 2.99 -1.55 -12.87
C LEU A 165 2.41 -2.39 -14.02
N ALA A 166 1.12 -2.24 -14.31
CA ALA A 166 0.49 -3.02 -15.37
C ALA A 166 0.99 -2.64 -16.78
N ARG A 167 1.52 -1.43 -16.99
CA ARG A 167 2.21 -1.06 -18.24
C ARG A 167 3.60 -1.70 -18.32
N ASP A 168 4.37 -1.61 -17.26
CA ASP A 168 5.74 -2.16 -17.20
C ASP A 168 5.74 -3.68 -17.40
N LEU A 169 4.77 -4.36 -16.79
CA LEU A 169 4.60 -5.81 -16.90
C LEU A 169 4.00 -6.29 -18.22
N ALA A 170 3.28 -5.42 -18.95
CA ALA A 170 2.81 -5.72 -20.31
C ALA A 170 3.91 -5.52 -21.37
N ALA A 171 4.95 -4.73 -21.06
CA ALA A 171 6.08 -4.46 -21.94
C ALA A 171 7.27 -5.42 -21.73
N SER A 172 7.21 -6.28 -20.69
CA SER A 172 8.26 -7.23 -20.31
C SER A 172 7.86 -8.66 -20.63
#